data_AF-A0A6N7ME09-F1
#
_entry.id   AF-A0A6N7ME09-F1
#
_cell.length_a   1.000
_cell.length_b   1.000
_cell.length_c   1.000
_cell.angle_alpha   90.00
_cell.angle_beta   90.00
_cell.angle_gamma   90.00
#
_symmetry.space_group_name_H-M   'P 1'
#
loop_
_entity.id
_entity.type
_entity.pdbx_description
1 polymer ?
#
loop_
_entity_poly.entity_id
_entity_poly.type
_entity_poly.pdbx_seq_one_letter_code
_entity_poly.pdbx_strand_id
1 'polypeptide(L)' 'KASFIDTGSAPDEGEGIVETYYAKLKIRNNEPVTFCFFTGWELSDSNFTDAGYFIDLIRDKADRLTHPIKIMKK' A
#
# COMPACT_ATOMS: atom_id res chain seq x y z
N LYS A 1 -9.71 10.79 -9.55
CA LYS A 1 -9.10 10.09 -8.39
C LYS A 1 -9.05 8.60 -8.65
N ALA A 2 -7.88 8.00 -8.45
CA ALA A 2 -7.69 6.56 -8.59
C ALA A 2 -8.59 5.78 -7.61
N SER A 3 -9.14 4.65 -8.06
CA SER A 3 -9.96 3.76 -7.23
C SER A 3 -9.62 2.31 -7.50
N PHE A 4 -9.68 1.47 -6.48
CA PHE A 4 -9.43 0.04 -6.61
C PHE A 4 -10.45 -0.60 -7.57
N ILE A 5 -9.98 -1.49 -8.44
CA ILE A 5 -10.80 -2.31 -9.33
C ILE A 5 -10.71 -3.78 -8.93
N ASP A 6 -9.49 -4.32 -8.87
CA ASP A 6 -9.24 -5.76 -8.84
C ASP A 6 -7.78 -6.04 -8.46
N THR A 7 -7.43 -7.29 -8.17
CA THR A 7 -6.07 -7.77 -7.96
C THR A 7 -5.66 -8.80 -9.01
N GLY A 8 -4.40 -9.20 -9.02
CA GLY A 8 -3.91 -10.31 -9.82
C GLY A 8 -2.51 -10.71 -9.41
N SER A 9 -2.01 -11.78 -10.01
CA SER A 9 -0.65 -12.25 -9.83
C SER A 9 -0.02 -12.64 -11.16
N ALA A 10 1.31 -12.65 -11.19
CA ALA A 10 2.10 -13.35 -12.19
C ALA A 10 2.02 -14.88 -11.94
N PRO A 11 2.37 -15.71 -12.93
CA PRO A 11 2.52 -17.15 -12.71
C PRO A 11 3.53 -17.47 -11.61
N ASP A 12 3.34 -18.61 -10.96
CA ASP A 12 4.21 -19.07 -9.87
C ASP A 12 5.52 -19.69 -10.39
N GLU A 13 5.57 -20.06 -11.67
CA GLU A 13 6.74 -20.71 -12.31
C GLU A 13 6.93 -20.21 -13.76
N GLY A 14 8.17 -20.33 -14.27
CA GLY A 14 8.56 -19.97 -15.64
C GLY A 14 9.79 -19.07 -15.71
N GLU A 15 10.19 -18.68 -16.92
CA GLU A 15 11.23 -17.66 -17.12
C GLU A 15 10.64 -16.26 -16.99
N GLY A 16 11.27 -15.40 -16.16
CA GLY A 16 10.91 -13.99 -16.01
C GLY A 16 10.44 -13.62 -14.59
N ILE A 17 9.50 -12.68 -14.50
CA ILE A 17 8.92 -12.25 -13.22
C ILE A 17 7.85 -13.26 -12.80
N VAL A 18 8.16 -14.03 -11.78
CA VAL A 18 7.25 -14.98 -11.11
C VAL A 18 6.86 -14.44 -9.73
N GLU A 19 5.83 -15.04 -9.12
CA GLU A 19 5.44 -14.79 -7.71
C GLU A 19 5.13 -13.31 -7.36
N THR A 20 4.72 -12.53 -8.36
CA THR A 20 4.43 -11.10 -8.17
C THR A 20 2.94 -10.85 -8.08
N TYR A 21 2.52 -10.05 -7.12
CA TYR A 21 1.13 -9.65 -6.92
C TYR A 21 0.95 -8.17 -7.28
N TYR A 22 -0.20 -7.83 -7.86
CA TYR A 22 -0.50 -6.45 -8.23
C TYR A 22 -1.96 -6.08 -8.00
N ALA A 23 -2.20 -4.77 -7.85
CA ALA A 23 -3.53 -4.18 -7.78
C ALA A 23 -3.82 -3.36 -9.04
N LYS A 24 -5.05 -3.46 -9.56
CA LYS A 24 -5.55 -2.69 -10.69
C LYS A 24 -6.32 -1.48 -10.17
N LEU A 25 -5.96 -0.30 -10.66
CA LEU A 25 -6.60 0.96 -10.30
C LEU A 25 -7.30 1.59 -11.51
N LYS A 26 -8.50 2.12 -11.30
CA LYS A 26 -9.20 2.96 -12.28
C LYS A 26 -8.59 4.34 -12.26
N ILE A 27 -7.93 4.74 -13.34
CA ILE A 27 -7.28 6.03 -13.47
C ILE A 27 -8.01 6.92 -14.49
N ARG A 28 -7.72 8.22 -14.48
CA ARG A 28 -8.17 9.17 -15.51
C ARG A 28 -6.97 9.63 -16.32
N ASN A 29 -7.19 9.87 -17.61
CA ASN A 29 -6.12 10.30 -18.50
C ASN A 29 -5.56 11.66 -18.04
N ASN A 30 -4.23 11.80 -18.07
CA ASN A 30 -3.49 12.99 -17.62
C ASN A 30 -3.73 13.41 -16.14
N GLU A 31 -4.29 12.54 -15.29
CA GLU A 31 -4.41 12.78 -13.85
C GLU A 31 -3.32 11.97 -13.11
N PRO A 32 -2.39 12.62 -12.39
CA PRO A 32 -1.39 11.92 -11.59
C PRO A 32 -2.04 10.99 -10.55
N VAL A 33 -1.44 9.83 -10.36
CA VAL A 33 -1.86 8.87 -9.33
C VAL A 33 -0.89 8.94 -8.17
N THR A 34 -1.41 9.20 -6.98
CA THR A 34 -0.65 9.10 -5.73
C THR A 34 -1.07 7.81 -5.02
N PHE A 35 -0.09 6.98 -4.67
CA PHE A 35 -0.28 5.76 -3.89
C PHE A 35 0.80 5.64 -2.81
N CYS A 36 0.48 4.92 -1.75
CA CYS A 36 1.41 4.55 -0.68
C CYS A 36 1.40 3.04 -0.55
N PHE A 37 2.57 2.45 -0.38
CA PHE A 37 2.73 1.02 -0.11
C PHE A 37 3.31 0.86 1.29
N PHE A 38 2.78 -0.10 2.06
CA PHE A 38 3.23 -0.40 3.41
C PHE A 38 3.80 -1.82 3.42
N THR A 39 5.00 -1.97 3.97
CA THR A 39 5.64 -3.27 4.20
C THR A 39 5.99 -3.42 5.68
N GLY A 40 5.79 -4.62 6.21
CA GLY A 40 6.30 -5.05 7.51
C GLY A 40 7.30 -6.17 7.29
N TRP A 41 8.34 -6.23 8.12
CA TRP A 41 9.34 -7.29 8.06
C TRP A 41 9.63 -7.80 9.47
N GLU A 42 9.40 -9.08 9.76
CA GLU A 42 9.45 -9.57 11.14
C GLU A 42 10.85 -9.46 11.76
N LEU A 43 11.89 -9.45 10.93
CA LEU A 43 13.27 -9.22 11.38
C LEU A 43 13.53 -7.78 11.82
N SER A 44 12.72 -6.81 11.40
CA SER A 44 12.87 -5.40 11.80
C SER A 44 12.03 -5.04 13.03
N ASP A 45 10.85 -5.65 13.17
CA ASP A 45 9.98 -5.54 14.35
C ASP A 45 9.22 -6.86 14.50
N SER A 46 9.45 -7.56 15.62
CA SER A 46 8.83 -8.86 15.87
C SER A 46 7.31 -8.79 15.94
N ASN A 47 6.73 -7.62 16.21
CA ASN A 47 5.28 -7.43 16.21
C ASN A 47 4.67 -7.58 14.80
N PHE A 48 5.47 -7.49 13.72
CA PHE A 48 4.99 -7.79 12.36
C PHE A 48 4.67 -9.28 12.14
N THR A 49 5.00 -10.16 13.08
CA THR A 49 4.47 -11.54 13.10
C THR A 49 2.96 -11.57 13.40
N ASP A 50 2.41 -10.50 14.00
CA ASP A 50 0.99 -10.35 14.31
C ASP A 50 0.30 -9.54 13.19
N ALA A 51 -0.59 -10.20 12.46
CA ALA A 51 -1.36 -9.57 11.39
C ALA A 51 -2.27 -8.44 11.90
N GLY A 52 -2.81 -8.55 13.11
CA GLY A 52 -3.65 -7.52 13.74
C GLY A 52 -2.85 -6.25 14.03
N TYR A 53 -1.64 -6.40 14.58
CA TYR A 53 -0.73 -5.28 14.79
C TYR A 53 -0.44 -4.53 13.47
N PHE A 54 -0.11 -5.26 12.40
CA PHE A 54 0.18 -4.64 11.11
C PHE A 54 -1.05 -3.92 10.52
N ILE A 55 -2.24 -4.52 10.61
CA ILE A 55 -3.48 -3.89 10.14
C ILE A 55 -3.82 -2.62 10.92
N ASP A 56 -3.67 -2.62 12.24
CA ASP A 56 -3.94 -1.43 13.06
C ASP A 56 -2.94 -0.31 12.79
N LEU A 57 -1.67 -0.65 12.54
CA LEU A 57 -0.67 0.31 12.08
C LEU A 57 -1.07 0.92 10.73
N ILE A 58 -1.51 0.12 9.76
CA ILE A 58 -1.97 0.64 8.47
C ILE A 58 -3.17 1.58 8.65
N ARG A 59 -4.12 1.25 9.54
CA ARG A 59 -5.28 2.10 9.82
C ARG A 59 -4.88 3.46 10.40
N ASP A 60 -3.99 3.49 11.38
CA ASP A 60 -3.45 4.75 11.95
C ASP A 60 -2.74 5.58 10.88
N LYS A 61 -1.92 4.95 10.03
CA LYS A 61 -1.24 5.67 8.95
C LYS A 61 -2.21 6.22 7.91
N ALA A 62 -3.22 5.44 7.52
CA ALA A 62 -4.26 5.87 6.59
C ALA A 62 -5.02 7.09 7.16
N ASP A 63 -5.37 7.07 8.44
CA ASP A 63 -6.07 8.17 9.11
C ASP A 63 -5.24 9.47 9.12
N ARG A 64 -3.95 9.38 9.44
CA ARG A 64 -3.03 10.53 9.42
C ARG A 64 -2.84 11.11 8.01
N LEU A 65 -2.83 10.25 6.98
CA LEU A 65 -2.76 10.69 5.59
C LEU A 65 -4.05 11.41 5.15
N THR A 66 -5.20 11.00 5.68
CA THR A 66 -6.48 11.69 5.41
C THR A 66 -6.66 12.97 6.22
N HIS A 67 -6.01 13.09 7.39
CA HIS A 67 -6.11 14.22 8.31
C HIS A 67 -4.75 14.92 8.55
N PRO A 68 -4.13 15.53 7.53
CA PRO A 68 -2.81 16.13 7.68
C PRO A 68 -2.83 17.38 8.58
N ILE A 69 -1.87 17.46 9.51
CA ILE A 69 -1.66 18.66 10.32
C ILE A 69 -1.08 19.77 9.43
N LYS A 70 -1.80 20.89 9.33
CA LYS A 70 -1.32 22.07 8.59
C LYS A 70 -0.38 22.88 9.49
N ILE A 71 0.92 22.79 9.23
CA ILE A 71 1.90 23.66 9.90
C ILE A 71 1.88 25.02 9.21
N MET A 72 1.37 26.04 9.90
CA MET A 72 1.50 27.43 9.44
C MET A 72 2.93 27.89 9.71
N LYS A 73 3.70 28.17 8.66
CA LYS A 73 4.98 28.87 8.81
C LYS A 73 4.70 30.30 9.26
N LYS A 74 5.34 30.73 10.36
CA LYS A 74 5.40 32.13 10.78
C LYS A 74 6.31 32.93 9.86
#